data_AF-A0A2S0N5L6-F1
#
_entry.id   AF-A0A2S0N5L6-F1
#
_cell.length_a   1.000
_cell.length_b   1.000
_cell.length_c   1.000
_cell.angle_alpha   90.00
_cell.angle_beta   90.00
_cell.angle_gamma   90.00
#
_symmetry.space_group_name_H-M   'P 1'
#
loop_
_entity.id
_entity.type
_entity.pdbx_description
1 polymer ?
#
loop_
_entity_poly.entity_id
_entity_poly.type
_entity_poly.pdbx_seq_one_letter_code
_entity_poly.pdbx_strand_id
1 'polypeptide(L)'
;MNVYPVPDSFAGTYGVGYALAAIDGGQVLALKYIAEHVDEKTQDELAEGGAPARNAAFKWIGSQAAGPVVRELQALGRVCAGMCSGWEFVEL
;
A
#
# COMPACT_ATOMS: atom_id res chain seq x y z
N MET A 1 14.19 -6.59 1.04
CA MET A 1 13.11 -5.95 0.25
C MET A 1 12.58 -7.02 -0.67
N ASN A 2 11.33 -7.43 -0.50
CA ASN A 2 10.71 -8.42 -1.38
C ASN A 2 9.91 -7.68 -2.46
N VAL A 3 9.87 -8.25 -3.65
CA VAL A 3 9.10 -7.75 -4.79
C VAL A 3 8.08 -8.81 -5.16
N TYR A 4 6.82 -8.40 -5.27
CA TYR A 4 5.72 -9.29 -5.60
C TYR A 4 5.06 -8.79 -6.88
N PRO A 5 4.92 -9.64 -7.92
CA PRO A 5 4.17 -9.26 -9.10
C PRO A 5 2.70 -9.05 -8.73
N VAL A 6 2.10 -7.98 -9.25
CA VAL A 6 0.68 -7.70 -9.06
C VAL A 6 -0.11 -8.43 -10.16
N PRO A 7 -1.06 -9.31 -9.81
CA PRO A 7 -1.84 -10.05 -10.81
C PRO A 7 -2.73 -9.14 -11.68
N ASP A 8 -3.03 -9.58 -12.90
CA ASP A 8 -3.93 -8.88 -13.83
C ASP A 8 -5.35 -8.68 -13.30
N SER A 9 -5.77 -9.42 -12.27
CA SER A 9 -7.05 -9.20 -11.58
C SER A 9 -7.18 -7.80 -10.98
N PHE A 10 -6.06 -7.08 -10.80
CA PHE A 10 -6.02 -5.71 -10.33
C PHE A 10 -6.07 -4.67 -11.46
N ALA A 11 -6.18 -5.04 -12.73
CA ALA A 11 -6.09 -4.08 -13.84
C ALA A 11 -7.09 -2.92 -13.80
N GLY A 12 -8.25 -3.10 -13.17
CA GLY A 12 -9.24 -2.04 -12.98
C GLY A 12 -8.96 -1.09 -11.81
N THR A 13 -8.08 -1.46 -10.89
CA THR A 13 -7.80 -0.71 -9.64
C THR A 13 -6.33 -0.40 -9.44
N TYR A 14 -5.44 -0.96 -10.27
CA TYR A 14 -4.01 -0.77 -10.15
C TYR A 14 -3.59 0.65 -10.51
N GLY A 15 -2.78 1.23 -9.65
CA GLY A 15 -2.10 2.52 -9.83
C GLY A 15 -0.72 2.53 -9.19
N VAL A 16 0.03 3.60 -9.46
CA VAL A 16 1.33 3.84 -8.83
C VAL A 16 1.13 4.55 -7.50
N GLY A 17 1.79 4.09 -6.44
CA GLY A 17 1.73 4.76 -5.14
C GLY A 17 1.95 3.85 -3.95
N TYR A 18 1.94 4.43 -2.75
CA TYR A 18 2.08 3.69 -1.50
C TYR A 18 0.80 2.93 -1.14
N ALA A 19 0.96 1.66 -0.74
CA ALA A 19 -0.15 0.77 -0.46
C ALA A 19 0.17 -0.21 0.69
N LEU A 20 -0.89 -0.77 1.26
CA LEU A 20 -0.83 -1.99 2.04
C LEU A 20 -1.27 -3.17 1.17
N ALA A 21 -0.50 -4.25 1.20
CA ALA A 21 -0.80 -5.48 0.49
C ALA A 21 -1.08 -6.63 1.47
N ALA A 22 -2.06 -7.47 1.16
CA ALA A 22 -2.18 -8.80 1.76
C ALA A 22 -1.44 -9.80 0.88
N ILE A 23 -0.50 -10.55 1.47
CA ILE A 23 0.36 -11.50 0.77
C ILE A 23 0.18 -12.89 1.36
N ASP A 24 -0.08 -13.86 0.51
CA ASP A 24 -0.07 -15.29 0.87
C ASP A 24 0.59 -16.09 -0.25
N GLY A 25 1.43 -17.07 0.12
CA GLY A 25 2.15 -17.90 -0.85
C GLY A 25 3.02 -17.14 -1.87
N GLY A 26 3.42 -15.89 -1.57
CA GLY A 26 4.16 -15.03 -2.51
C GLY A 26 3.29 -14.33 -3.55
N GLN A 27 1.96 -14.36 -3.40
CA GLN A 27 1.02 -13.68 -4.28
C GLN A 27 0.35 -12.50 -3.56
N VAL A 28 0.10 -11.42 -4.30
CA VAL A 28 -0.70 -10.29 -3.83
C VAL A 28 -2.18 -10.66 -3.92
N LEU A 29 -2.84 -10.79 -2.78
CA LEU A 29 -4.27 -11.13 -2.70
C LEU A 29 -5.18 -9.90 -2.63
N ALA A 30 -4.68 -8.80 -2.06
CA ALA A 30 -5.40 -7.54 -1.96
C ALA A 30 -4.43 -6.35 -1.88
N LEU A 31 -4.87 -5.21 -2.38
CA LEU A 31 -4.17 -3.93 -2.33
C LEU A 31 -5.11 -2.84 -1.82
N LYS A 32 -4.60 -1.98 -0.92
CA LYS A 32 -5.29 -0.79 -0.42
C LYS A 32 -4.34 0.39 -0.50
N TYR A 33 -4.69 1.40 -1.29
CA TYR A 33 -3.83 2.57 -1.47
C TYR A 33 -3.95 3.50 -0.26
N ILE A 34 -2.81 3.94 0.26
CA ILE A 34 -2.80 4.81 1.46
C ILE A 34 -3.52 6.12 1.18
N ALA A 35 -3.37 6.65 -0.04
CA ALA A 35 -4.04 7.88 -0.49
C ALA A 35 -5.56 7.83 -0.30
N GLU A 36 -6.20 6.67 -0.36
CA GLU A 36 -7.67 6.53 -0.20
C GLU A 36 -8.13 6.57 1.26
N HIS A 37 -7.20 6.58 2.22
CA HIS A 37 -7.47 6.43 3.65
C HIS A 37 -6.86 7.54 4.51
N VAL A 38 -6.36 8.59 3.87
CA VAL A 38 -5.76 9.77 4.51
C VAL A 38 -6.56 11.03 4.22
N ASP A 39 -6.31 12.09 4.98
CA ASP A 39 -6.83 13.42 4.71
C ASP A 39 -6.12 14.07 3.50
N GLU A 40 -6.75 15.09 2.93
CA GLU A 40 -6.31 15.80 1.72
C GLU A 40 -4.85 16.28 1.83
N LYS A 41 -4.46 16.80 2.99
CA LYS A 41 -3.08 17.24 3.23
C LYS A 41 -2.07 16.10 3.06
N THR A 42 -2.35 14.92 3.63
CA THR A 42 -1.45 13.77 3.49
C THR A 42 -1.54 13.15 2.09
N GLN A 43 -2.67 13.29 1.38
CA GLN A 43 -2.74 12.94 -0.04
C GLN A 43 -1.77 13.80 -0.87
N ASP A 44 -1.72 15.11 -0.64
CA ASP A 44 -0.79 16.03 -1.31
C ASP A 44 0.67 15.64 -1.02
N GLU A 45 1.00 15.36 0.24
CA GLU A 45 2.34 14.90 0.65
C GLU A 45 2.74 13.58 -0.05
N LEU A 46 1.79 12.68 -0.28
CA LEU A 46 2.01 11.43 -1.03
C LEU A 46 2.22 11.68 -2.53
N ALA A 47 1.55 12.68 -3.09
CA ALA A 47 1.66 13.04 -4.51
C ALA A 47 2.99 13.74 -4.84
N GLU A 48 3.62 14.43 -3.89
CA GLU A 48 4.95 15.04 -4.06
C GLU A 48 6.06 14.02 -4.40
N GLY A 49 5.88 12.76 -4.02
CA GLY A 49 6.84 11.69 -4.23
C GLY A 49 8.09 11.79 -3.34
N GLY A 50 9.09 10.93 -3.62
CA GLY A 50 10.39 10.97 -2.93
C GLY A 50 10.33 10.76 -1.41
N ALA A 51 11.19 11.47 -0.69
CA ALA A 51 11.28 11.35 0.77
C ALA A 51 10.03 11.88 1.53
N PRO A 52 9.39 12.99 1.14
CA PRO A 52 8.14 13.45 1.76
C PRO A 52 7.03 12.39 1.71
N ALA A 53 6.76 11.84 0.52
CA ALA A 53 5.73 10.82 0.35
C ALA A 53 6.02 9.55 1.17
N ARG A 54 7.29 9.10 1.19
CA ARG A 54 7.72 7.99 2.03
C ARG A 54 7.42 8.27 3.51
N ASN A 55 7.81 9.44 4.01
CA ASN A 55 7.60 9.83 5.41
C ASN A 55 6.11 9.91 5.76
N ALA A 56 5.29 10.47 4.88
CA ALA A 56 3.84 10.54 5.03
C ALA A 56 3.21 9.14 5.12
N ALA A 57 3.60 8.24 4.22
CA ALA A 57 3.16 6.84 4.25
C ALA A 57 3.53 6.14 5.57
N PHE A 58 4.79 6.22 5.99
CA PHE A 58 5.25 5.60 7.25
C PHE A 58 4.52 6.16 8.47
N LYS A 59 4.30 7.48 8.50
CA LYS A 59 3.56 8.15 9.58
C LYS A 59 2.12 7.63 9.67
N TRP A 60 1.43 7.47 8.54
CA TRP A 60 0.07 6.94 8.53
C TRP A 60 0.02 5.46 8.92
N ILE A 61 0.93 4.62 8.36
CA ILE A 61 1.02 3.19 8.70
C ILE A 61 1.24 2.97 10.20
N GLY A 62 2.07 3.81 10.83
CA GLY A 62 2.34 3.75 12.27
C GLY A 62 1.20 4.32 13.14
N SER A 63 0.17 4.91 12.53
CA SER A 63 -0.94 5.53 13.25
C SER A 63 -2.08 4.55 13.53
N GLN A 64 -2.95 4.89 14.49
CA GLN A 64 -4.16 4.10 14.77
C GLN A 64 -5.15 4.09 13.60
N ALA A 65 -5.08 5.07 12.70
CA ALA A 65 -5.99 5.17 11.55
C ALA A 65 -5.79 4.04 10.53
N ALA A 66 -4.60 3.44 10.46
CA ALA A 66 -4.35 2.27 9.61
C ALA A 66 -4.99 0.98 10.15
N GLY A 67 -5.36 0.95 11.44
CA GLY A 67 -5.82 -0.25 12.14
C GLY A 67 -6.98 -1.00 11.46
N PRO A 68 -8.07 -0.34 11.03
CA PRO A 68 -9.15 -0.99 10.31
C PRO A 68 -8.69 -1.64 8.99
N VAL A 69 -7.87 -0.94 8.19
CA VAL A 69 -7.36 -1.42 6.90
C VAL A 69 -6.43 -2.62 7.10
N VAL A 70 -5.55 -2.55 8.11
CA VAL A 70 -4.66 -3.67 8.47
C VAL A 70 -5.46 -4.90 8.87
N ARG A 71 -6.51 -4.77 9.69
CA ARG A 71 -7.33 -5.91 10.10
C ARG A 71 -8.08 -6.54 8.93
N GLU A 72 -8.60 -5.74 8.01
CA GLU A 72 -9.25 -6.24 6.78
C GLU A 72 -8.27 -7.10 5.97
N LEU A 73 -7.05 -6.60 5.74
CA LEU A 73 -6.03 -7.30 4.97
C LEU A 73 -5.47 -8.53 5.70
N GLN A 74 -5.36 -8.47 7.03
CA GLN A 74 -4.91 -9.60 7.87
C GLN A 74 -5.82 -10.83 7.76
N ALA A 75 -7.11 -10.64 7.43
CA ALA A 75 -8.02 -11.76 7.19
C ALA A 75 -7.69 -12.55 5.92
N LEU A 76 -6.92 -11.96 4.99
CA LEU A 76 -6.56 -12.55 3.71
C LEU A 76 -5.13 -13.11 3.69
N GLY A 77 -4.20 -12.50 4.42
CA GLY A 77 -2.81 -12.94 4.43
C GLY A 77 -1.89 -12.06 5.29
N ARG A 78 -0.58 -12.23 5.12
CA ARG A 78 0.42 -11.36 5.77
C ARG A 78 0.32 -9.96 5.21
N VAL A 79 0.15 -8.96 6.07
CA VAL A 79 0.09 -7.56 5.66
C VAL A 79 1.50 -6.98 5.53
N CYS A 80 1.78 -6.41 4.36
CA CYS A 80 3.03 -5.73 4.05
C CYS A 80 2.74 -4.30 3.63
N ALA A 81 3.56 -3.35 4.09
CA ALA A 81 3.56 -1.99 3.56
C ALA A 81 4.55 -1.89 2.41
N GLY A 82 4.20 -1.12 1.37
CA GLY A 82 5.03 -1.06 0.19
C GLY A 82 4.62 0.03 -0.80
N MET A 83 5.22 -0.03 -1.97
CA MET A 83 4.88 0.82 -3.11
C MET A 83 4.50 -0.04 -4.33
N CYS A 84 3.39 0.29 -4.96
CA CYS A 84 3.01 -0.19 -6.27
C CYS A 84 3.73 0.62 -7.35
N SER A 85 4.48 -0.03 -8.23
CA SER A 85 5.08 0.56 -9.42
C SER A 85 5.38 -0.52 -10.45
N GLY A 86 5.18 -0.23 -11.75
CA GLY A 86 5.60 -1.14 -12.82
C GLY A 86 4.94 -2.53 -12.81
N TRP A 87 3.69 -2.64 -12.35
CA TRP A 87 2.99 -3.91 -12.09
C TRP A 87 3.59 -4.78 -10.98
N GLU A 88 4.35 -4.16 -10.10
CA GLU A 88 4.95 -4.80 -8.93
C GLU A 88 4.51 -4.09 -7.66
N PHE A 89 4.47 -4.85 -6.57
CA PHE A 89 4.40 -4.35 -5.21
C PHE A 89 5.76 -4.59 -4.54
N VAL A 90 6.42 -3.51 -4.15
CA VAL A 90 7.74 -3.55 -3.52
C VAL A 90 7.59 -3.26 -2.02
N GLU A 91 7.90 -4.24 -1.18
CA GLU A 91 7.80 -4.15 0.29
C GLU A 91 8.82 -3.15 0.85
N LEU A 92 8.39 -2.24 1.73
CA LEU A 92 9.21 -1.18 2.35
C LEU A 92 9.96 -1.59 3.61
#